data_AF-A0A371IZJ5-F1
#
_entry.id   AF-A0A371IZJ5-F1
#
_cell.length_a   1.000
_cell.length_b   1.000
_cell.length_c   1.000
_cell.angle_alpha   90.00
_cell.angle_beta   90.00
_cell.angle_gamma   90.00
#
_symmetry.space_group_name_H-M   'P 1'
#
loop_
_entity.id
_entity.type
_entity.pdbx_description
1 polymer ?
#
loop_
_entity_poly.entity_id
_entity_poly.type
_entity_poly.pdbx_seq_one_letter_code
_entity_poly.pdbx_strand_id
1 'polypeptide(L)'
;VWSMEGRLETNTIEDFQLEPSWGGHAVRSERFGQVGSMAVNHYFPYLAIEDTQNDIFWGVQLAHNASWQMELYRKDDGLSISGGLADREFGHWIKQIAVGEQFITPNAILSVCKGGGIDKISQRLTSEGNRLFDNEVDRESSLPIIFNEYCTTWGCPSHDNIMGILNAIKGKGFEYFVIDCGWYK
;
A
#
# COMPACT_ATOMS: atom_id res chain seq x y z
N VAL A 1 13.81 11.40 7.52
CA VAL A 1 13.32 10.31 8.40
C VAL A 1 11.88 10.05 8.02
N TRP A 2 11.56 8.81 7.68
CA TRP A 2 10.20 8.38 7.40
C TRP A 2 9.62 7.84 8.71
N SER A 3 8.51 8.41 9.19
CA SER A 3 7.79 7.97 10.40
C SER A 3 6.34 8.48 10.43
N MET A 4 5.68 8.57 9.27
CA MET A 4 4.35 9.21 9.09
C MET A 4 3.39 8.34 8.25
N GLU A 5 3.58 7.03 8.30
CA GLU A 5 2.79 6.02 7.60
C GLU A 5 1.34 5.95 8.11
N GLY A 6 0.44 5.47 7.24
CA GLY A 6 -0.89 5.01 7.62
C GLY A 6 -1.88 6.10 8.04
N ARG A 7 -1.61 7.38 7.75
CA ARG A 7 -2.58 8.44 8.00
C ARG A 7 -3.73 8.36 7.00
N LEU A 8 -4.95 8.14 7.51
CA LEU A 8 -6.16 8.29 6.71
C LEU A 8 -6.39 9.76 6.38
N GLU A 9 -6.57 10.04 5.09
CA GLU A 9 -6.97 11.35 4.58
C GLU A 9 -8.33 11.21 3.87
N THR A 10 -9.21 12.18 4.10
CA THR A 10 -10.57 12.18 3.55
C THR A 10 -10.88 13.59 3.10
N ASN A 11 -11.11 13.75 1.79
CA ASN A 11 -11.48 15.00 1.15
C ASN A 11 -12.69 14.74 0.26
N THR A 12 -13.49 15.78 0.02
CA THR A 12 -14.57 15.71 -0.96
C THR A 12 -14.00 15.77 -2.38
N ILE A 13 -14.77 15.33 -3.37
CA ILE A 13 -14.37 15.44 -4.78
C ILE A 13 -14.26 16.92 -5.19
N GLU A 14 -15.08 17.77 -4.58
CA GLU A 14 -15.10 19.21 -4.74
C GLU A 14 -13.83 19.88 -4.18
N ASP A 15 -13.23 19.36 -3.10
CA ASP A 15 -11.95 19.87 -2.57
C ASP A 15 -10.80 19.70 -3.57
N PHE A 16 -10.92 18.75 -4.50
CA PHE A 16 -10.00 18.55 -5.64
C PHE A 16 -10.38 19.36 -6.89
N GLN A 17 -11.35 20.28 -6.78
CA GLN A 17 -11.87 21.08 -7.90
C GLN A 17 -12.42 20.22 -9.05
N LEU A 18 -13.00 19.08 -8.71
CA LEU A 18 -13.63 18.16 -9.66
C LEU A 18 -15.15 18.43 -9.77
N GLU A 19 -15.57 19.70 -9.79
CA GLU A 19 -16.96 20.06 -10.11
C GLU A 19 -17.22 19.96 -11.63
N PRO A 20 -18.42 19.51 -12.05
CA PRO A 20 -18.81 19.58 -13.44
C PRO A 20 -18.79 21.01 -13.96
N SER A 21 -18.27 21.20 -15.16
CA SER A 21 -18.29 22.51 -15.80
C SER A 21 -19.71 22.97 -16.12
N TRP A 22 -19.95 24.28 -16.11
CA TRP A 22 -21.26 24.86 -16.47
C TRP A 22 -21.78 24.40 -17.83
N GLY A 23 -20.89 24.16 -18.80
CA GLY A 23 -21.22 23.67 -20.13
C GLY A 23 -21.29 22.14 -20.28
N GLY A 24 -21.00 21.36 -19.24
CA GLY A 24 -21.03 19.89 -19.28
C GLY A 24 -20.01 19.23 -20.23
N HIS A 25 -19.00 19.99 -20.67
CA HIS A 25 -18.01 19.52 -21.66
C HIS A 25 -16.58 19.51 -21.14
N ALA A 26 -16.24 20.39 -20.20
CA ALA A 26 -14.90 20.41 -19.64
C ALA A 26 -14.71 19.22 -18.68
N VAL A 27 -13.48 18.73 -18.64
CA VAL A 27 -13.07 17.59 -17.84
C VAL A 27 -12.06 18.07 -16.80
N ARG A 28 -12.11 17.49 -15.62
CA ARG A 28 -11.12 17.71 -14.57
C ARG A 28 -10.61 16.36 -14.09
N SER A 29 -9.36 16.36 -13.66
CA SER A 29 -8.73 15.17 -13.17
C SER A 29 -7.69 15.51 -12.11
N GLU A 30 -7.64 14.70 -11.07
CA GLU A 30 -6.64 14.74 -10.02
C GLU A 30 -5.84 13.44 -10.06
N ARG A 31 -4.51 13.55 -10.14
CA ARG A 31 -3.59 12.42 -10.19
C ARG A 31 -2.72 12.40 -8.95
N PHE A 32 -2.60 11.23 -8.35
CA PHE A 32 -1.74 11.01 -7.19
C PHE A 32 -1.05 9.65 -7.29
N GLY A 33 0.07 9.50 -6.60
CA GLY A 33 0.87 8.29 -6.71
C GLY A 33 2.21 8.41 -6.01
N GLN A 34 3.08 7.46 -6.32
CA GLN A 34 4.45 7.45 -5.84
C GLN A 34 5.44 7.06 -6.93
N VAL A 35 6.64 7.65 -6.87
CA VAL A 35 7.74 7.42 -7.81
C VAL A 35 8.99 6.99 -7.05
N GLY A 36 9.56 5.88 -7.45
CA GLY A 36 10.82 5.36 -6.93
C GLY A 36 10.66 3.98 -6.31
N SER A 37 11.66 3.57 -5.54
CA SER A 37 11.72 2.25 -4.89
C SER A 37 10.92 2.18 -3.59
N MET A 38 10.34 3.30 -3.15
CA MET A 38 9.56 3.41 -1.94
C MET A 38 8.09 3.52 -2.32
N ALA A 39 7.41 2.37 -2.47
CA ALA A 39 6.02 2.32 -2.91
C ALA A 39 5.04 3.16 -2.07
N VAL A 40 5.44 3.53 -0.84
CA VAL A 40 4.58 4.20 0.15
C VAL A 40 5.19 5.50 0.69
N ASN A 41 5.90 6.29 -0.11
CA ASN A 41 6.34 7.60 0.37
C ASN A 41 5.23 8.65 0.16
N HIS A 42 4.52 9.11 1.19
CA HIS A 42 3.29 9.95 1.10
C HIS A 42 2.00 9.14 0.90
N TYR A 43 1.73 8.62 -0.30
CA TYR A 43 0.50 7.86 -0.58
C TYR A 43 0.74 6.35 -0.54
N PHE A 44 -0.26 5.60 -0.07
CA PHE A 44 -0.37 4.16 -0.28
C PHE A 44 -1.01 3.90 -1.65
N PRO A 45 -0.71 2.77 -2.33
CA PRO A 45 -1.38 2.31 -3.54
C PRO A 45 -2.83 1.85 -3.25
N TYR A 46 -3.61 2.72 -2.62
CA TYR A 46 -4.92 2.50 -2.03
C TYR A 46 -5.80 3.73 -2.26
N LEU A 47 -7.06 3.50 -2.63
CA LEU A 47 -8.07 4.55 -2.76
C LEU A 47 -9.42 3.98 -2.34
N ALA A 48 -10.22 4.79 -1.63
CA ALA A 48 -11.62 4.50 -1.39
C ALA A 48 -12.47 5.73 -1.77
N ILE A 49 -13.59 5.47 -2.44
CA ILE A 49 -14.63 6.47 -2.73
C ILE A 49 -15.87 6.10 -1.94
N GLU A 50 -16.44 7.11 -1.27
CA GLU A 50 -17.66 6.98 -0.47
C GLU A 50 -18.80 7.75 -1.15
N ASP A 51 -19.91 7.05 -1.38
CA ASP A 51 -21.22 7.66 -1.58
C ASP A 51 -21.91 7.71 -0.21
N THR A 52 -21.88 8.90 0.39
CA THR A 52 -22.41 9.18 1.72
C THR A 52 -23.93 9.10 1.79
N GLN A 53 -24.65 9.27 0.68
CA GLN A 53 -26.12 9.20 0.65
C GLN A 53 -26.60 7.75 0.68
N ASN A 54 -25.93 6.89 -0.09
CA ASN A 54 -26.31 5.48 -0.21
C ASN A 54 -25.53 4.55 0.73
N ASP A 55 -24.54 5.07 1.45
CA ASP A 55 -23.62 4.34 2.33
C ASP A 55 -22.86 3.25 1.58
N ILE A 56 -22.36 3.60 0.38
CA ILE A 56 -21.63 2.70 -0.52
C ILE A 56 -20.17 3.13 -0.61
N PHE A 57 -19.27 2.16 -0.52
CA PHE A 57 -17.83 2.35 -0.64
C PHE A 57 -17.30 1.53 -1.80
N TRP A 58 -16.52 2.15 -2.67
CA TRP A 58 -15.69 1.49 -3.68
C TRP A 58 -14.24 1.60 -3.26
N GLY A 59 -13.53 0.48 -3.20
CA GLY A 59 -12.13 0.40 -2.82
C GLY A 59 -11.26 -0.13 -3.94
N VAL A 60 -10.07 0.43 -4.08
CA VAL A 60 -9.03 0.02 -5.02
C VAL A 60 -7.71 -0.15 -4.26
N GLN A 61 -7.00 -1.24 -4.52
CA GLN A 61 -5.62 -1.42 -4.08
C GLN A 61 -4.77 -1.97 -5.24
N LEU A 62 -3.65 -1.31 -5.56
CA LEU A 62 -2.72 -1.82 -6.57
C LEU A 62 -1.73 -2.78 -5.91
N ALA A 63 -1.66 -4.01 -6.40
CA ALA A 63 -0.68 -5.02 -5.95
C ALA A 63 0.68 -4.75 -6.60
N HIS A 64 1.28 -3.60 -6.27
CA HIS A 64 2.54 -3.15 -6.85
C HIS A 64 3.45 -2.51 -5.78
N ASN A 65 4.75 -2.76 -5.88
CA ASN A 65 5.77 -2.37 -4.90
C ASN A 65 6.82 -1.38 -5.45
N ALA A 66 6.53 -0.72 -6.57
CA ALA A 66 7.37 0.32 -7.17
C ALA A 66 6.50 1.50 -7.62
N SER A 67 6.98 2.34 -8.53
CA SER A 67 6.25 3.52 -8.99
C SER A 67 4.84 3.19 -9.51
N TRP A 68 3.84 3.88 -8.99
CA TRP A 68 2.43 3.68 -9.31
C TRP A 68 1.70 5.03 -9.32
N GLN A 69 0.55 5.08 -9.99
CA GLN A 69 -0.33 6.24 -9.98
C GLN A 69 -1.80 5.83 -10.03
N MET A 70 -2.67 6.67 -9.48
CA MET A 70 -4.12 6.61 -9.65
C MET A 70 -4.65 8.00 -10.01
N GLU A 71 -5.84 8.01 -10.61
CA GLU A 71 -6.46 9.19 -11.17
C GLU A 71 -7.95 9.19 -10.83
N LEU A 72 -8.41 10.31 -10.27
CA LEU A 72 -9.81 10.66 -10.21
C LEU A 72 -10.14 11.52 -11.43
N TYR A 73 -11.23 11.22 -12.11
CA TYR A 73 -11.65 11.93 -13.31
C TYR A 73 -13.14 12.24 -13.23
N ARG A 74 -13.53 13.48 -13.52
CA ARG A 74 -14.92 13.91 -13.55
C ARG A 74 -15.18 14.84 -14.74
N LYS A 75 -16.27 14.55 -15.46
CA LYS A 75 -16.75 15.37 -16.59
C LYS A 75 -18.17 15.86 -16.33
N ASP A 76 -19.01 14.96 -15.84
CA ASP A 76 -20.41 15.18 -15.50
C ASP A 76 -20.66 14.63 -14.08
N ASP A 77 -21.88 14.19 -13.79
CA ASP A 77 -22.21 13.60 -12.50
C ASP A 77 -21.52 12.24 -12.27
N GLY A 78 -20.90 11.65 -13.30
CA GLY A 78 -20.07 10.46 -13.20
C GLY A 78 -18.66 10.76 -12.70
N LEU A 79 -18.27 10.11 -11.60
CA LEU A 79 -16.88 10.01 -11.16
C LEU A 79 -16.26 8.73 -11.71
N SER A 80 -15.09 8.84 -12.33
CA SER A 80 -14.30 7.71 -12.79
C SER A 80 -13.00 7.60 -12.00
N ILE A 81 -12.58 6.37 -11.76
CA ILE A 81 -11.32 6.03 -11.10
C ILE A 81 -10.50 5.21 -12.09
N SER A 82 -9.23 5.58 -12.27
CA SER A 82 -8.28 4.80 -13.05
C SER A 82 -6.94 4.72 -12.31
N GLY A 83 -6.06 3.79 -12.71
CA GLY A 83 -4.74 3.68 -12.09
C GLY A 83 -3.97 2.42 -12.44
N GLY A 84 -2.71 2.38 -12.02
CA GLY A 84 -1.79 1.29 -12.30
C GLY A 84 -0.34 1.71 -12.13
N LEU A 85 0.52 1.23 -13.05
CA LEU A 85 1.92 1.64 -13.11
C LEU A 85 2.04 3.15 -13.37
N ALA A 86 3.10 3.76 -12.85
CA ALA A 86 3.43 5.13 -13.20
C ALA A 86 3.71 5.22 -14.72
N ASP A 87 3.17 6.25 -15.36
CA ASP A 87 3.31 6.45 -16.80
C ASP A 87 4.58 7.24 -17.16
N ARG A 88 4.68 7.66 -18.42
CA ARG A 88 5.80 8.47 -18.91
C ARG A 88 5.85 9.87 -18.28
N GLU A 89 4.70 10.48 -18.02
CA GLU A 89 4.61 11.84 -17.50
C GLU A 89 4.94 11.88 -16.01
N PHE A 90 4.45 10.90 -15.25
CA PHE A 90 4.61 10.83 -13.81
C PHE A 90 5.89 10.10 -13.39
N GLY A 91 6.13 8.90 -13.92
CA GLY A 91 7.23 8.02 -13.52
C GLY A 91 8.38 7.90 -14.51
N HIS A 92 8.30 8.57 -15.66
CA HIS A 92 9.23 8.40 -16.79
C HIS A 92 9.38 6.94 -17.24
N TRP A 93 8.30 6.16 -17.17
CA TRP A 93 8.34 4.75 -17.56
C TRP A 93 7.78 4.53 -18.97
N ILE A 94 8.50 3.74 -19.77
CA ILE A 94 8.12 3.36 -21.13
C ILE A 94 8.57 1.92 -21.37
N LYS A 95 7.73 1.11 -22.02
CA LYS A 95 8.07 -0.24 -22.46
C LYS A 95 7.78 -0.41 -23.95
N GLN A 96 8.80 -0.81 -24.71
CA GLN A 96 8.62 -1.27 -26.08
C GLN A 96 8.19 -2.75 -26.06
N ILE A 97 7.15 -3.07 -26.85
CA ILE A 97 6.61 -4.42 -27.01
C ILE A 97 6.76 -4.79 -28.49
N ALA A 98 7.51 -5.84 -28.78
CA ALA A 98 7.72 -6.30 -30.15
C ALA A 98 6.48 -7.06 -30.68
N VAL A 99 6.46 -7.31 -31.99
CA VAL A 99 5.39 -8.11 -32.61
C VAL A 99 5.37 -9.51 -32.00
N GLY A 100 4.22 -9.92 -31.47
CA GLY A 100 4.04 -11.22 -30.81
C GLY A 100 4.40 -11.24 -29.32
N GLU A 101 4.92 -10.14 -28.76
CA GLU A 101 5.13 -10.01 -27.31
C GLU A 101 3.88 -9.49 -26.59
N GLN A 102 3.83 -9.72 -25.28
CA GLN A 102 2.77 -9.25 -24.39
C GLN A 102 3.37 -8.50 -23.20
N PHE A 103 2.68 -7.47 -22.76
CA PHE A 103 2.91 -6.84 -21.46
C PHE A 103 1.77 -7.18 -20.50
N ILE A 104 2.11 -7.55 -19.27
CA ILE A 104 1.15 -7.84 -18.20
C ILE A 104 1.39 -6.83 -17.09
N THR A 105 0.35 -6.06 -16.76
CA THR A 105 0.37 -5.13 -15.63
C THR A 105 0.26 -5.87 -14.31
N PRO A 106 0.68 -5.26 -13.19
CA PRO A 106 0.32 -5.76 -11.86
C PRO A 106 -1.20 -5.86 -11.69
N ASN A 107 -1.63 -6.70 -10.75
CA ASN A 107 -3.03 -6.84 -10.40
C ASN A 107 -3.55 -5.60 -9.66
N ALA A 108 -4.80 -5.24 -9.92
CA ALA A 108 -5.57 -4.31 -9.11
C ALA A 108 -6.67 -5.07 -8.39
N ILE A 109 -6.81 -4.85 -7.09
CA ILE A 109 -7.83 -5.43 -6.24
C ILE A 109 -8.95 -4.40 -6.14
N LEU A 110 -10.15 -4.76 -6.56
CA LEU A 110 -11.33 -3.91 -6.53
C LEU A 110 -12.37 -4.52 -5.61
N SER A 111 -13.04 -3.68 -4.81
CA SER A 111 -14.15 -4.14 -3.98
C SER A 111 -15.21 -3.06 -3.85
N VAL A 112 -16.44 -3.50 -3.58
CA VAL A 112 -17.55 -2.63 -3.19
C VAL A 112 -18.20 -3.18 -1.94
N CYS A 113 -18.64 -2.31 -1.04
CA CYS A 113 -19.49 -2.71 0.08
C CYS A 113 -20.47 -1.59 0.47
N LYS A 114 -21.59 -2.01 1.06
CA LYS A 114 -22.53 -1.12 1.74
C LYS A 114 -22.31 -1.15 3.24
N GLY A 115 -22.24 0.02 3.87
CA GLY A 115 -22.06 0.21 5.32
C GLY A 115 -20.77 -0.32 5.90
N GLY A 116 -20.51 0.01 7.17
CA GLY A 116 -19.30 -0.38 7.89
C GLY A 116 -18.06 0.48 7.59
N GLY A 117 -18.23 1.54 6.81
CA GLY A 117 -17.23 2.60 6.63
C GLY A 117 -15.92 2.14 5.96
N ILE A 118 -14.91 3.00 6.13
CA ILE A 118 -13.56 2.78 5.62
C ILE A 118 -12.94 1.46 6.12
N ASP A 119 -13.24 1.05 7.34
CA ASP A 119 -12.70 -0.17 7.95
C ASP A 119 -13.15 -1.42 7.20
N LYS A 120 -14.44 -1.53 6.87
CA LYS A 120 -14.98 -2.70 6.16
C LYS A 120 -14.44 -2.81 4.74
N ILE A 121 -14.40 -1.70 3.99
CA ILE A 121 -13.86 -1.74 2.62
C ILE A 121 -12.35 -2.07 2.65
N SER A 122 -11.61 -1.52 3.62
CA SER A 122 -10.18 -1.81 3.78
C SER A 122 -9.94 -3.25 4.14
N GLN A 123 -10.71 -3.81 5.09
CA GLN A 123 -10.64 -5.23 5.45
C GLN A 123 -10.88 -6.14 4.23
N ARG A 124 -11.83 -5.78 3.36
CA ARG A 124 -12.11 -6.55 2.14
C ARG A 124 -10.93 -6.53 1.18
N LEU A 125 -10.31 -5.37 0.97
CA LEU A 125 -9.13 -5.25 0.12
C LEU A 125 -7.94 -6.04 0.69
N THR A 126 -7.65 -5.90 1.98
CA THR A 126 -6.53 -6.61 2.63
C THR A 126 -6.76 -8.11 2.73
N SER A 127 -8.02 -8.56 2.77
CA SER A 127 -8.34 -10.00 2.79
C SER A 127 -7.91 -10.74 1.54
N GLU A 128 -7.76 -10.04 0.40
CA GLU A 128 -7.20 -10.65 -0.81
C GLU A 128 -5.71 -10.94 -0.64
N GLY A 129 -4.97 -10.08 0.08
CA GLY A 129 -3.58 -10.34 0.45
C GLY A 129 -3.44 -11.61 1.31
N ASN A 130 -4.41 -11.86 2.20
CA ASN A 130 -4.41 -13.08 3.02
C ASN A 130 -4.50 -14.36 2.20
N ARG A 131 -5.20 -14.34 1.05
CA ARG A 131 -5.31 -15.51 0.16
C ARG A 131 -3.99 -15.90 -0.48
N LEU A 132 -3.04 -14.96 -0.60
CA LEU A 132 -1.69 -15.26 -1.06
C LEU A 132 -0.92 -16.12 -0.05
N PHE A 133 -1.31 -16.05 1.23
CA PHE A 133 -0.73 -16.82 2.33
C PHE A 133 -1.45 -18.14 2.60
N ASP A 134 -2.56 -18.45 1.91
CA ASP A 134 -3.27 -19.73 2.05
C ASP A 134 -2.41 -20.95 1.68
N ASN A 135 -1.27 -20.74 1.01
CA ASN A 135 -0.29 -21.77 0.65
C ASN A 135 1.01 -21.72 1.49
N GLU A 136 1.08 -20.91 2.55
CA GLU A 136 2.29 -20.76 3.36
C GLU A 136 2.56 -21.95 4.31
N VAL A 137 3.81 -22.02 4.75
CA VAL A 137 4.33 -23.06 5.62
C VAL A 137 3.74 -22.89 7.03
N ASP A 138 3.15 -23.95 7.56
CA ASP A 138 2.44 -24.09 8.85
C ASP A 138 3.07 -23.34 10.07
N ARG A 139 4.38 -23.07 10.04
CA ARG A 139 5.10 -22.37 11.12
C ARG A 139 4.89 -20.87 11.15
N GLU A 140 4.53 -20.22 10.05
CA GLU A 140 4.27 -18.77 10.02
C GLU A 140 2.84 -18.45 10.47
N SER A 141 1.95 -19.45 10.45
CA SER A 141 0.56 -19.36 10.94
C SER A 141 0.44 -19.07 12.44
N SER A 142 1.44 -19.42 13.25
CA SER A 142 1.41 -19.19 14.70
C SER A 142 1.68 -17.73 15.10
N LEU A 143 2.15 -16.90 14.16
CA LEU A 143 2.56 -15.50 14.37
C LEU A 143 3.40 -15.33 15.66
N PRO A 144 4.56 -16.00 15.74
CA PRO A 144 5.31 -16.11 16.98
C PRO A 144 5.94 -14.78 17.40
N ILE A 145 6.16 -14.59 18.71
CA ILE A 145 6.76 -13.36 19.22
C ILE A 145 8.26 -13.34 18.86
N ILE A 146 8.68 -12.28 18.17
CA ILE A 146 10.05 -12.08 17.71
C ILE A 146 10.72 -10.96 18.51
N PHE A 147 11.99 -11.14 18.86
CA PHE A 147 12.86 -10.08 19.36
C PHE A 147 13.87 -9.68 18.27
N ASN A 148 13.77 -8.47 17.74
CA ASN A 148 14.75 -7.89 16.82
C ASN A 148 15.71 -6.97 17.61
N GLU A 149 17.01 -7.20 17.50
CA GLU A 149 18.01 -6.51 18.30
C GLU A 149 18.37 -5.10 17.80
N TYR A 150 17.93 -4.65 16.62
CA TYR A 150 18.38 -3.41 15.97
C TYR A 150 18.36 -2.19 16.90
N CYS A 151 17.24 -1.92 17.58
CA CYS A 151 17.10 -0.78 18.50
C CYS A 151 17.87 -0.96 19.82
N THR A 152 18.54 -2.09 20.03
CA THR A 152 19.40 -2.38 21.19
C THR A 152 20.87 -2.20 20.84
N THR A 153 21.33 -2.72 19.69
CA THR A 153 22.76 -2.61 19.30
C THR A 153 23.04 -1.49 18.31
N TRP A 154 22.01 -0.94 17.66
CA TRP A 154 22.10 0.08 16.62
C TRP A 154 23.01 -0.32 15.45
N GLY A 155 22.87 -1.56 14.97
CA GLY A 155 23.65 -2.09 13.85
C GLY A 155 25.09 -2.46 14.24
N CYS A 156 25.33 -2.71 15.53
CA CYS A 156 26.62 -3.12 16.06
C CYS A 156 26.52 -4.39 16.91
N PRO A 157 26.02 -5.51 16.36
CA PRO A 157 25.99 -6.78 17.07
C PRO A 157 27.42 -7.28 17.34
N SER A 158 27.61 -7.91 18.51
CA SER A 158 28.82 -8.62 18.92
C SER A 158 28.42 -9.86 19.72
N HIS A 159 29.33 -10.83 19.85
CA HIS A 159 29.05 -12.01 20.67
C HIS A 159 28.62 -11.61 22.09
N ASP A 160 29.35 -10.70 22.73
CA ASP A 160 29.12 -10.30 24.12
C ASP A 160 27.76 -9.62 24.32
N ASN A 161 27.40 -8.67 23.44
CA ASN A 161 26.10 -7.99 23.57
C ASN A 161 24.93 -8.90 23.21
N ILE A 162 25.05 -9.76 22.19
CA ILE A 162 24.01 -10.72 21.84
C ILE A 162 23.80 -11.70 22.99
N MET A 163 24.87 -12.23 23.58
CA MET A 163 24.76 -13.12 24.75
C MET A 163 24.13 -12.41 25.95
N GLY A 164 24.47 -11.13 26.18
CA GLY A 164 23.81 -10.31 27.19
C GLY A 164 22.31 -10.17 26.97
N ILE A 165 21.90 -9.87 25.74
CA ILE A 165 20.49 -9.72 25.36
C ILE A 165 19.76 -11.06 25.52
N LEU A 166 20.30 -12.16 24.96
CA LEU A 166 19.72 -13.49 25.05
C LEU A 166 19.49 -13.93 26.50
N ASN A 167 20.47 -13.68 27.37
CA ASN A 167 20.32 -13.96 28.80
C ASN A 167 19.22 -13.10 29.44
N ALA A 168 19.09 -11.83 29.06
CA ALA A 168 18.08 -10.92 29.59
C ALA A 168 16.65 -11.24 29.11
N ILE A 169 16.49 -11.83 27.92
CA ILE A 169 15.19 -12.17 27.34
C ILE A 169 14.80 -13.64 27.51
N LYS A 170 15.72 -14.48 28.02
CA LYS A 170 15.49 -15.90 28.24
C LYS A 170 14.24 -16.13 29.09
N GLY A 171 13.36 -17.01 28.61
CA GLY A 171 12.13 -17.36 29.31
C GLY A 171 11.02 -16.31 29.26
N LYS A 172 11.16 -15.24 28.45
CA LYS A 172 10.11 -14.21 28.27
C LYS A 172 9.10 -14.52 27.15
N GLY A 173 9.18 -15.70 26.54
CA GLY A 173 8.22 -16.15 25.53
C GLY A 173 8.54 -15.75 24.09
N PHE A 174 9.74 -15.23 23.80
CA PHE A 174 10.21 -15.03 22.42
C PHE A 174 10.60 -16.36 21.79
N GLU A 175 10.16 -16.61 20.57
CA GLU A 175 10.50 -17.82 19.80
C GLU A 175 11.69 -17.58 18.87
N TYR A 176 11.76 -16.38 18.28
CA TYR A 176 12.84 -15.98 17.39
C TYR A 176 13.63 -14.79 17.94
N PHE A 177 14.94 -14.87 17.77
CA PHE A 177 15.86 -13.76 17.97
C PHE A 177 16.45 -13.38 16.61
N VAL A 178 16.22 -12.15 16.18
CA VAL A 178 16.71 -11.61 14.91
C VAL A 178 17.93 -10.76 15.21
N ILE A 179 19.07 -11.16 14.62
CA ILE A 179 20.25 -10.31 14.47
C ILE A 179 20.01 -9.47 13.21
N ASP A 180 19.89 -8.16 13.38
CA ASP A 180 19.58 -7.25 12.29
C ASP A 180 20.90 -6.79 11.63
N CYS A 181 20.97 -5.60 11.04
CA CYS A 181 22.12 -5.19 10.25
C CYS A 181 23.44 -5.11 11.05
N GLY A 182 24.56 -5.19 10.33
CA GLY A 182 25.89 -4.96 10.90
C GLY A 182 26.62 -6.20 11.42
N TRP A 183 26.07 -7.41 11.24
CA TRP A 183 26.75 -8.68 11.53
C TRP A 183 27.85 -9.05 10.52
N TYR A 184 27.85 -8.45 9.33
CA TYR A 184 28.72 -8.78 8.20
C TYR A 184 30.14 -8.18 8.28
N LYS A 185 30.54 -7.70 9.46
CA LYS A 185 31.83 -7.01 9.67
C LYS A 185 33.02 -7.96 9.63
#